data_AF-A0A958QMJ6-F1
#
_entry.id   AF-A0A958QMJ6-F1
#
_cell.length_a   1.000
_cell.length_b   1.000
_cell.length_c   1.000
_cell.angle_alpha   90.00
_cell.angle_beta   90.00
_cell.angle_gamma   90.00
#
_symmetry.space_group_name_H-M   'P 1'
#
loop_
_entity.id
_entity.type
_entity.pdbx_description
1 polymer ?
#
loop_
_entity_poly.entity_id
_entity_poly.type
_entity_poly.pdbx_seq_one_letter_code
_entity_poly.pdbx_strand_id
1 'polypeptide(L)'
;MTKWPSKKQLDEVRKKLDTGPASRLIPKDASPVDKIKYEICRQFVVYKNTHKITQKALAEKVNTDEALMSKILHYYIEEFTIDRLVKFLAALYPNSEVKIEVAS
;
A
#
# COMPACT_ATOMS: atom_id res chain seq x y z
N MET A 1 22.98 15.45 -11.78
CA MET A 1 22.62 14.17 -12.44
C MET A 1 22.90 13.04 -11.45
N THR A 2 21.89 12.26 -11.08
CA THR A 2 22.08 11.08 -10.23
C THR A 2 22.84 10.01 -11.04
N LYS A 3 23.98 9.55 -10.51
CA LYS A 3 24.83 8.55 -11.17
C LYS A 3 24.07 7.23 -11.27
N TRP A 4 24.06 6.58 -12.44
CA TRP A 4 23.44 5.28 -12.62
C TRP A 4 24.07 4.24 -11.67
N PRO A 5 23.29 3.36 -11.01
CA PRO A 5 23.83 2.36 -10.09
C PRO A 5 24.80 1.40 -10.77
N SER A 6 25.80 0.93 -10.02
CA SER A 6 26.73 -0.10 -10.52
C SER A 6 26.05 -1.46 -10.65
N LYS A 7 26.62 -2.35 -11.48
CA LYS A 7 26.14 -3.73 -11.64
C LYS A 7 26.01 -4.46 -10.31
N LYS A 8 27.00 -4.30 -9.41
CA LYS A 8 26.98 -4.90 -8.06
C LYS A 8 25.79 -4.42 -7.23
N GLN A 9 25.49 -3.12 -7.26
CA GLN A 9 24.33 -2.56 -6.55
C GLN A 9 23.02 -3.10 -7.12
N LEU A 10 22.91 -3.24 -8.44
CA LEU A 10 21.73 -3.82 -9.08
C LEU A 10 21.55 -5.30 -8.68
N ASP A 11 22.63 -6.08 -8.65
CA ASP A 11 22.58 -7.50 -8.28
C ASP A 11 22.22 -7.70 -6.79
N GLU A 12 22.72 -6.83 -5.89
CA GLU A 12 22.32 -6.82 -4.48
C GLU A 12 20.84 -6.50 -4.29
N VAL A 13 20.31 -5.52 -5.04
CA VAL A 13 18.89 -5.18 -5.01
C VAL A 13 18.05 -6.34 -5.56
N ARG A 14 18.45 -6.97 -6.68
CA ARG A 14 17.74 -8.12 -7.25
C ARG A 14 17.63 -9.28 -6.26
N LYS A 15 18.74 -9.67 -5.61
CA LYS A 15 18.72 -10.74 -4.59
C LYS A 15 17.76 -10.44 -3.43
N LYS A 16 17.68 -9.17 -3.00
CA LYS A 16 16.71 -8.74 -1.98
C LYS A 16 15.27 -8.81 -2.50
N LEU A 17 15.03 -8.48 -3.76
CA LEU A 17 13.71 -8.54 -4.37
C LEU A 17 13.25 -9.99 -4.62
N ASP A 18 14.15 -10.91 -4.95
CA ASP A 18 13.84 -12.33 -5.18
C ASP A 18 13.34 -13.06 -3.92
N THR A 19 13.68 -12.55 -2.75
CA THR A 19 13.38 -13.17 -1.44
C THR A 19 12.36 -12.39 -0.62
N GLY A 20 12.04 -11.16 -1.04
CA GLY A 20 11.10 -10.30 -0.34
C GLY A 20 9.63 -10.64 -0.65
N PRO A 21 8.70 -10.32 0.26
CA PRO A 21 7.28 -10.42 -0.04
C PRO A 21 6.93 -9.46 -1.19
N ALA A 22 6.34 -9.99 -2.25
CA ALA A 22 5.88 -9.20 -3.38
C ALA A 22 4.50 -8.59 -3.09
N SER A 23 4.31 -7.32 -3.48
CA SER A 23 2.98 -6.71 -3.54
C SER A 23 2.13 -7.43 -4.59
N ARG A 24 0.88 -7.73 -4.26
CA ARG A 24 -0.06 -8.31 -5.24
C ARG A 24 -0.46 -7.24 -6.26
N LEU A 25 -0.48 -7.63 -7.53
CA LEU A 25 -0.97 -6.78 -8.61
C LEU A 25 -2.45 -7.09 -8.85
N ILE A 26 -3.20 -6.08 -9.29
CA ILE A 26 -4.55 -6.28 -9.82
C ILE A 26 -4.49 -6.49 -11.34
N PRO A 27 -5.40 -7.30 -11.92
CA PRO A 27 -5.46 -7.48 -13.36
C PRO A 27 -5.93 -6.20 -14.06
N LYS A 28 -5.63 -6.06 -15.36
CA LYS A 28 -5.94 -4.82 -16.12
C LYS A 28 -7.44 -4.53 -16.21
N ASP A 29 -8.24 -5.58 -16.25
CA ASP A 29 -9.70 -5.59 -16.28
C ASP A 29 -10.34 -5.66 -14.88
N ALA A 30 -9.57 -5.40 -13.81
CA ALA A 30 -10.08 -5.39 -12.45
C ALA A 30 -11.34 -4.53 -12.28
N SER A 31 -12.24 -5.00 -11.43
CA SER A 31 -13.49 -4.32 -11.12
C SER A 31 -13.24 -2.91 -10.57
N PRO A 32 -14.19 -1.96 -10.71
CA PRO A 32 -14.08 -0.66 -10.06
C PRO A 32 -13.87 -0.76 -8.55
N VAL A 33 -14.51 -1.75 -7.91
CA VAL A 33 -14.38 -2.01 -6.47
C VAL A 33 -12.94 -2.38 -6.10
N ASP A 34 -12.31 -3.29 -6.85
CA ASP A 34 -10.95 -3.73 -6.57
C ASP A 34 -9.92 -2.65 -6.86
N LYS A 35 -10.14 -1.86 -7.92
CA LYS A 35 -9.35 -0.66 -8.21
C LYS A 35 -9.39 0.33 -7.05
N ILE A 36 -10.57 0.60 -6.49
CA ILE A 36 -10.72 1.50 -5.34
C ILE A 36 -9.99 0.95 -4.10
N LYS A 37 -10.19 -0.33 -3.75
CA LYS A 37 -9.46 -0.96 -2.63
C LYS A 37 -7.95 -0.85 -2.83
N TYR A 38 -7.47 -1.11 -4.05
CA TYR A 38 -6.07 -1.02 -4.40
C TYR A 38 -5.51 0.39 -4.20
N GLU A 39 -6.23 1.40 -4.69
CA GLU A 39 -5.88 2.81 -4.53
C GLU A 39 -5.86 3.24 -3.07
N ILE A 40 -6.78 2.75 -2.25
CA ILE A 40 -6.77 3.03 -0.81
C ILE A 40 -5.55 2.36 -0.14
N CYS A 41 -5.25 1.09 -0.44
CA CYS A 41 -4.04 0.42 0.04
C CYS A 41 -2.75 1.18 -0.33
N ARG A 42 -2.70 1.74 -1.55
CA ARG A 42 -1.58 2.59 -2.01
C ARG A 42 -1.34 3.78 -1.09
N GLN A 43 -2.40 4.41 -0.55
CA GLN A 43 -2.24 5.53 0.37
C GLN A 43 -1.50 5.16 1.66
N PHE A 44 -1.68 3.93 2.18
CA PHE A 44 -0.91 3.45 3.34
C PHE A 44 0.57 3.26 3.01
N VAL A 45 0.88 2.72 1.84
CA VAL A 45 2.27 2.56 1.36
C VAL A 45 2.94 3.93 1.21
N VAL A 46 2.24 4.88 0.59
CA VAL A 46 2.72 6.27 0.45
C VAL A 46 2.95 6.90 1.83
N TYR A 47 1.99 6.78 2.76
CA TYR A 47 2.13 7.33 4.10
C TYR A 47 3.35 6.74 4.84
N LYS A 48 3.49 5.41 4.84
CA LYS A 48 4.62 4.71 5.48
C LYS A 48 5.96 5.23 4.95
N ASN A 49 6.10 5.32 3.63
CA ASN A 49 7.35 5.68 2.97
C ASN A 49 7.69 7.16 3.14
N THR A 50 6.68 8.05 3.05
CA THR A 50 6.86 9.51 3.25
C THR A 50 7.25 9.83 4.68
N HIS A 51 6.63 9.18 5.67
CA HIS A 51 6.90 9.39 7.09
C HIS A 51 8.06 8.53 7.62
N LYS A 52 8.60 7.61 6.80
CA LYS A 52 9.70 6.69 7.15
C LYS A 52 9.44 5.89 8.43
N ILE A 53 8.21 5.44 8.63
CA ILE A 53 7.82 4.65 9.80
C ILE A 53 7.81 3.15 9.50
N THR A 54 7.94 2.34 10.56
CA THR A 54 7.85 0.88 10.45
C THR A 54 6.41 0.43 10.23
N GLN A 55 6.23 -0.83 9.79
CA GLN A 55 4.90 -1.43 9.65
C GLN A 55 4.17 -1.47 10.99
N LYS A 56 4.85 -1.89 12.06
CA LYS A 56 4.33 -1.87 13.43
C LYS A 56 3.85 -0.48 13.86
N ALA A 57 4.65 0.56 13.68
CA ALA A 57 4.27 1.93 14.06
C ALA A 57 3.08 2.45 13.25
N LEU A 58 2.96 2.06 11.98
CA LEU A 58 1.79 2.38 11.17
C LEU A 58 0.54 1.64 11.66
N ALA A 59 0.66 0.36 12.01
CA ALA A 59 -0.44 -0.43 12.58
C ALA A 59 -0.96 0.18 13.88
N GLU A 60 -0.05 0.59 14.77
CA GLU A 60 -0.37 1.29 16.03
C GLU A 60 -1.11 2.61 15.77
N LYS A 61 -0.67 3.43 14.79
CA LYS A 61 -1.36 4.67 14.41
C LYS A 61 -2.78 4.45 13.89
N VAL A 62 -3.00 3.35 13.17
CA VAL A 62 -4.29 2.97 12.60
C VAL A 62 -5.15 2.18 13.60
N ASN A 63 -4.62 1.91 14.79
CA ASN A 63 -5.24 1.08 15.82
C ASN A 63 -5.62 -0.33 15.29
N THR A 64 -4.66 -1.01 14.66
CA THR A 64 -4.79 -2.37 14.15
C THR A 64 -3.53 -3.19 14.44
N ASP A 65 -3.57 -4.50 14.16
CA ASP A 65 -2.42 -5.39 14.36
C ASP A 65 -1.45 -5.36 13.16
N GLU A 66 -0.21 -5.76 13.43
CA GLU A 66 0.87 -5.72 12.43
C GLU A 66 0.63 -6.70 11.27
N ALA A 67 -0.05 -7.83 11.49
CA ALA A 67 -0.33 -8.81 10.44
C ALA A 67 -1.38 -8.27 9.46
N LEU A 68 -2.40 -7.60 9.95
CA LEU A 68 -3.41 -6.94 9.15
C LEU A 68 -2.81 -5.76 8.36
N MET A 69 -1.96 -4.96 9.00
CA MET A 69 -1.22 -3.90 8.28
C MET A 69 -0.31 -4.49 7.18
N SER A 70 0.31 -5.66 7.42
CA SER A 70 1.05 -6.37 6.38
C SER A 70 0.18 -6.67 5.16
N LYS A 71 -1.03 -7.19 5.37
CA LYS A 71 -1.99 -7.49 4.29
C LYS A 71 -2.34 -6.23 3.48
N ILE A 72 -2.55 -5.09 4.15
CA ILE A 72 -2.82 -3.80 3.49
C ILE A 72 -1.61 -3.37 2.64
N LEU A 73 -0.40 -3.37 3.20
CA LEU A 73 0.82 -2.92 2.52
C LEU A 73 1.23 -3.82 1.34
N HIS A 74 0.80 -5.09 1.34
CA HIS A 74 1.04 -6.04 0.26
C HIS A 74 -0.17 -6.24 -0.67
N TYR A 75 -1.19 -5.38 -0.58
CA TYR A 75 -2.36 -5.36 -1.46
C TYR A 75 -3.19 -6.65 -1.47
N TYR A 76 -3.39 -7.28 -0.30
CA TYR A 76 -4.36 -8.37 -0.14
C TYR A 76 -5.80 -7.82 -0.10
N ILE A 77 -6.22 -7.17 -1.18
CA ILE A 77 -7.46 -6.40 -1.24
C ILE A 77 -8.73 -7.25 -1.03
N GLU A 78 -8.69 -8.54 -1.34
CA GLU A 78 -9.83 -9.47 -1.14
C GLU A 78 -10.20 -9.67 0.34
N GLU A 79 -9.28 -9.35 1.26
CA GLU A 79 -9.48 -9.49 2.70
C GLU A 79 -10.21 -8.28 3.31
N PHE A 80 -10.49 -7.26 2.50
CA PHE A 80 -11.00 -5.98 2.99
C PHE A 80 -12.17 -5.46 2.15
N THR A 81 -13.13 -4.89 2.87
CA THR A 81 -14.17 -4.05 2.29
C THR A 81 -13.67 -2.61 2.17
N ILE A 82 -14.28 -1.81 1.29
CA ILE A 82 -13.92 -0.41 1.09
C ILE A 82 -14.13 0.40 2.39
N ASP A 83 -15.26 0.20 3.08
CA ASP A 83 -15.59 0.90 4.32
C ASP A 83 -14.52 0.67 5.41
N ARG A 84 -14.03 -0.57 5.53
CA ARG A 84 -12.98 -0.93 6.49
C ARG A 84 -11.67 -0.23 6.18
N LEU A 85 -11.27 -0.20 4.91
CA LEU A 85 -10.06 0.49 4.49
C LEU A 85 -10.16 2.01 4.68
N VAL A 86 -11.31 2.61 4.37
CA VAL A 86 -11.57 4.04 4.58
C VAL A 86 -11.53 4.39 6.07
N LYS A 87 -12.14 3.57 6.94
CA LYS A 87 -12.08 3.75 8.40
C LYS A 87 -10.65 3.76 8.92
N PHE A 88 -9.81 2.86 8.41
CA PHE A 88 -8.39 2.83 8.75
C PHE A 88 -7.63 4.04 8.21
N LEU A 89 -7.93 4.47 6.98
CA LEU A 89 -7.27 5.61 6.36
C LEU A 89 -7.60 6.92 7.07
N ALA A 90 -8.83 7.07 7.56
CA ALA A 90 -9.29 8.22 8.32
C ALA A 90 -8.50 8.44 9.63
N ALA A 91 -7.90 7.40 10.21
CA ALA A 91 -7.00 7.54 11.35
C ALA A 91 -5.69 8.29 10.99
N LEU A 92 -5.28 8.24 9.73
CA LEU A 92 -4.09 8.93 9.22
C LEU A 92 -4.41 10.29 8.60
N TYR A 93 -5.59 10.40 7.98
CA TYR A 93 -6.06 11.59 7.29
C TYR A 93 -7.48 11.95 7.76
N PRO A 94 -7.65 12.58 8.94
CA PRO A 94 -8.96 12.81 9.54
C PRO A 94 -9.89 13.71 8.70
N ASN A 95 -9.31 14.53 7.82
CA ASN A 95 -10.05 15.45 6.94
C ASN A 95 -10.09 14.97 5.48
N SER A 96 -9.81 13.68 5.21
CA SER A 96 -9.85 13.16 3.83
C SER A 96 -11.29 12.95 3.35
N GLU A 97 -11.55 13.29 2.09
CA GLU A 97 -12.80 13.00 1.40
C GLU A 97 -12.59 11.87 0.38
N VAL A 98 -13.58 10.98 0.28
CA VAL A 98 -13.63 9.97 -0.80
C VAL A 98 -14.44 10.55 -1.95
N LYS A 99 -13.80 10.73 -3.11
CA LYS A 99 -14.46 11.18 -4.34
C LYS A 99 -14.65 10.00 -5.28
N ILE A 100 -15.85 9.87 -5.85
CA ILE A 100 -16.19 8.85 -6.84
C ILE A 100 -16.36 9.57 -8.18
N GLU A 101 -15.55 9.18 -9.16
CA GLU A 101 -15.65 9.65 -10.53
C GLU A 101 -16.30 8.56 -11.39
N VAL A 102 -17.26 8.95 -12.22
CA VAL A 102 -17.89 8.05 -13.20
C VAL A 102 -17.16 8.23 -14.52
N ALA A 103 -16.49 7.18 -14.99
CA ALA A 103 -15.84 7.20 -16.30
C ALA A 103 -16.91 7.44 -17.39
N SER A 104 -16.67 8.48 -18.20
CA SER A 104 -17.49 8.85 -19.36
C SER A 104 -17.07 8.08 -20.61
#